data_AF-A0A8T2MJP4-F1
#
_entry.id   AF-A0A8T2MJP4-F1
#
_cell.length_a   1.000
_cell.length_b   1.000
_cell.length_c   1.000
_cell.angle_alpha   90.00
_cell.angle_beta   90.00
_cell.angle_gamma   90.00
#
_symmetry.space_group_name_H-M   'P 1'
#
loop_
_entity.id
_entity.type
_entity.pdbx_description
1 polymer ?
#
loop_
_entity_poly.entity_id
_entity_poly.type
_entity_poly.pdbx_seq_one_letter_code
_entity_poly.pdbx_strand_id
1 'polypeptide(L)'
;MSAGGAFWTAWNWRQQVLLEALLVSQPPDRLPVPPSLQLAVYVTCYWLKQAEPEPKPEFLRALLVGMVYGELSRDPLTQRGAVPKRLKNLKTRKEKIPLDLEVAHAYSQWQCSLRDSLRLNQLLANPVPEPEYAWLYSGELVHSVIRDLRRGVGAEVLLAGSPPALQLFQRLMEAVEPELDDEMRERFRGVQQEGGDPGGDPGERRSKKSTSSNLEEKIYEQSCSFRTRQRERSRKSDPRSKKSDLSHWE
;
A
#
# COMPACT_ATOMS: atom_id res chain seq x y z
N MET A 1 16.81 -46.60 -22.57
CA MET A 1 17.22 -45.31 -23.15
C MET A 1 15.98 -44.63 -23.69
N SER A 2 15.39 -43.72 -22.91
CA SER A 2 14.42 -42.77 -23.46
C SER A 2 14.74 -41.45 -22.78
N ALA A 3 15.41 -40.59 -23.54
CA ALA A 3 15.74 -39.24 -23.14
C ALA A 3 14.43 -38.44 -23.15
N GLY A 4 13.78 -38.38 -21.99
CA GLY A 4 12.77 -37.36 -21.69
C GLY A 4 13.48 -36.03 -21.54
N GLY A 5 13.93 -35.48 -22.67
CA GLY A 5 14.46 -34.13 -22.76
C GLY A 5 13.33 -33.16 -22.46
N ALA A 6 13.16 -32.84 -21.18
CA ALA A 6 12.40 -31.69 -20.75
C ALA A 6 13.01 -30.48 -21.47
N PHE A 7 12.24 -29.97 -22.42
CA PHE A 7 12.54 -28.78 -23.19
C PHE A 7 12.39 -27.58 -22.25
N TRP A 8 13.30 -27.45 -21.30
CA TRP A 8 13.44 -26.26 -20.49
C TRP A 8 13.93 -25.18 -21.45
N THR A 9 13.01 -24.40 -22.01
CA THR A 9 13.41 -23.12 -22.60
C THR A 9 14.09 -22.35 -21.48
N ALA A 10 15.32 -21.89 -21.72
CA ALA A 10 16.16 -21.18 -20.76
C ALA A 10 15.54 -19.88 -20.20
N TRP A 11 14.32 -19.55 -20.59
CA TRP A 11 13.52 -18.42 -20.12
C TRP A 11 12.75 -18.68 -18.82
N ASN A 12 12.44 -19.94 -18.47
CA ASN A 12 11.57 -20.22 -17.32
C ASN A 12 12.28 -20.27 -15.97
N TRP A 13 13.59 -20.57 -15.92
CA TRP A 13 14.29 -20.75 -14.63
C TRP A 13 14.42 -19.44 -13.85
N ARG A 14 14.62 -18.29 -14.52
CA ARG A 14 14.72 -16.99 -13.85
C ARG A 14 13.41 -16.61 -13.18
N GLN A 15 12.31 -16.84 -13.90
CA GLN A 15 10.97 -16.66 -13.36
C GLN A 15 10.74 -17.61 -12.19
N GLN A 16 11.09 -18.88 -12.32
CA GLN A 16 10.95 -19.85 -11.25
C GLN A 16 11.74 -19.44 -9.99
N VAL A 17 12.99 -19.00 -10.13
CA VAL A 17 13.80 -18.50 -9.00
C VAL A 17 13.12 -17.32 -8.32
N LEU A 18 12.53 -16.38 -9.08
CA LEU A 18 11.80 -15.26 -8.51
C LEU A 18 10.56 -15.74 -7.73
N LEU A 19 9.77 -16.65 -8.30
CA LEU A 19 8.55 -17.16 -7.68
C LEU A 19 8.86 -17.96 -6.41
N GLU A 20 9.90 -18.80 -6.44
CA GLU A 20 10.37 -19.55 -5.28
C GLU A 20 10.86 -18.61 -4.17
N ALA A 21 11.62 -17.56 -4.50
CA ALA A 21 12.06 -16.57 -3.52
C ALA A 21 10.90 -15.77 -2.90
N LEU A 22 9.83 -15.53 -3.67
CA LEU A 22 8.61 -14.87 -3.21
C LEU A 22 7.60 -15.84 -2.59
N LEU A 23 7.93 -17.13 -2.49
CA LEU A 23 7.07 -18.17 -1.94
C LEU A 23 5.70 -18.22 -2.61
N VAL A 24 5.63 -18.01 -3.93
CA VAL A 24 4.38 -18.03 -4.72
C VAL A 24 4.40 -19.17 -5.73
N SER A 25 3.24 -19.78 -5.94
CA SER A 25 3.12 -20.99 -6.75
C SER A 25 2.60 -20.72 -8.16
N GLN A 26 1.86 -19.63 -8.33
CA GLN A 26 1.19 -19.30 -9.58
C GLN A 26 2.13 -18.58 -10.57
N PRO A 27 2.33 -19.11 -11.79
CA PRO A 27 3.13 -18.44 -12.81
C PRO A 27 2.39 -17.24 -13.44
N PRO A 28 3.11 -16.26 -14.03
CA PRO A 28 2.54 -14.97 -14.45
C PRO A 28 1.44 -15.08 -15.52
N ASP A 29 1.52 -16.10 -16.38
CA ASP A 29 0.55 -16.40 -17.43
C ASP A 29 -0.81 -16.84 -16.89
N ARG A 30 -0.87 -17.30 -15.63
CA ARG A 30 -2.10 -17.73 -14.98
C ARG A 30 -2.71 -16.68 -14.05
N LEU A 31 -2.02 -15.57 -13.77
CA LEU A 31 -2.59 -14.53 -12.94
C LEU A 31 -3.66 -13.74 -13.71
N PRO A 32 -4.88 -13.59 -13.17
CA PRO A 32 -5.96 -12.87 -13.83
C PRO A 32 -5.81 -11.33 -13.75
N VAL A 33 -4.59 -10.80 -13.65
CA VAL A 33 -4.31 -9.37 -13.42
C VAL A 33 -3.49 -8.75 -14.55
N PRO A 34 -3.57 -7.42 -14.76
CA PRO A 34 -2.70 -6.74 -15.72
C PRO A 34 -1.21 -7.02 -15.47
N PRO A 35 -0.37 -7.14 -16.53
CA PRO A 35 1.04 -7.43 -16.38
C PRO A 35 1.78 -6.47 -15.44
N SER A 36 1.39 -5.19 -15.42
CA SER A 36 1.95 -4.16 -14.53
C SER A 36 1.70 -4.40 -13.04
N LEU A 37 0.75 -5.25 -12.66
CA LEU A 37 0.44 -5.56 -11.27
C LEU A 37 0.97 -6.92 -10.80
N GLN A 38 1.49 -7.76 -11.70
CA GLN A 38 1.88 -9.14 -11.36
C GLN A 38 2.92 -9.19 -10.24
N LEU A 39 4.00 -8.41 -10.37
CA LEU A 39 5.03 -8.36 -9.32
C LEU A 39 4.47 -7.84 -7.99
N ALA A 40 3.60 -6.83 -8.03
CA ALA A 40 2.99 -6.27 -6.83
C ALA A 40 2.07 -7.29 -6.14
N VAL A 41 1.36 -8.14 -6.90
CA VAL A 41 0.57 -9.25 -6.36
C VAL A 41 1.48 -10.28 -5.70
N TYR A 42 2.56 -10.71 -6.35
CA TYR A 42 3.50 -11.66 -5.76
C TYR A 42 4.12 -11.16 -4.45
N VAL A 43 4.52 -9.89 -4.42
CA VAL A 43 5.01 -9.23 -3.21
C VAL A 43 3.94 -9.19 -2.12
N THR A 44 2.69 -8.97 -2.50
CA THR A 44 1.57 -8.97 -1.55
C THR A 44 1.37 -10.36 -0.96
N CYS A 45 1.40 -11.42 -1.76
CA CYS A 45 1.33 -12.80 -1.27
C CYS A 45 2.50 -13.13 -0.33
N TYR A 46 3.73 -12.76 -0.70
CA TYR A 46 4.90 -12.92 0.15
C TYR A 46 4.74 -12.18 1.49
N TRP A 47 4.31 -10.92 1.45
CA TRP A 47 4.09 -10.09 2.62
C TRP A 47 3.04 -10.69 3.56
N LEU A 48 1.93 -11.22 3.03
CA LEU A 48 0.92 -11.89 3.86
C LEU A 48 1.49 -13.12 4.58
N LYS A 49 2.41 -13.85 3.94
CA LYS A 49 3.04 -15.06 4.50
C LYS A 49 4.17 -14.80 5.50
N GLN A 50 4.82 -13.63 5.44
CA GLN A 50 6.10 -13.41 6.13
C GLN A 50 6.12 -12.17 7.03
N ALA A 51 5.11 -11.31 6.99
CA ALA A 51 5.11 -10.10 7.81
C ALA A 51 4.82 -10.40 9.28
N GLU A 52 5.51 -9.64 10.15
CA GLU A 52 5.34 -9.69 11.59
C GLU A 52 5.09 -8.26 12.16
N PRO A 53 3.98 -8.02 12.88
CA PRO A 53 2.84 -8.91 13.06
C PRO A 53 2.08 -9.16 11.75
N GLU A 54 1.27 -10.21 11.75
CA GLU A 54 0.55 -10.65 10.56
C GLU A 54 -0.47 -9.59 10.08
N PRO A 55 -0.59 -9.33 8.76
CA PRO A 55 -1.47 -8.28 8.25
C PRO A 55 -2.97 -8.60 8.40
N LYS A 56 -3.73 -7.61 8.83
CA LYS A 56 -5.19 -7.71 8.97
C LYS A 56 -5.93 -7.68 7.62
N PRO A 57 -7.15 -8.26 7.53
CA PRO A 57 -7.95 -8.26 6.30
C PRO A 57 -8.19 -6.87 5.67
N GLU A 58 -8.43 -5.86 6.50
CA GLU A 58 -8.61 -4.49 6.02
C GLU A 58 -7.33 -3.92 5.37
N PHE A 59 -6.14 -4.36 5.78
CA PHE A 59 -4.88 -3.90 5.20
C PHE A 59 -4.70 -4.43 3.78
N LEU A 60 -5.02 -5.71 3.56
CA LEU A 60 -5.03 -6.28 2.22
C LEU A 60 -6.04 -5.55 1.32
N ARG A 61 -7.31 -5.46 1.75
CA ARG A 61 -8.37 -4.83 0.95
C ARG A 61 -8.03 -3.38 0.59
N ALA A 62 -7.52 -2.61 1.54
CA ALA A 62 -7.13 -1.22 1.29
C ALA A 62 -5.95 -1.10 0.34
N LEU A 63 -4.97 -2.00 0.43
CA LEU A 63 -3.84 -2.04 -0.49
C LEU A 63 -4.31 -2.33 -1.92
N LEU A 64 -5.19 -3.31 -2.10
CA LEU A 64 -5.74 -3.66 -3.41
C LEU A 64 -6.60 -2.53 -3.99
N VAL A 65 -7.39 -1.83 -3.17
CA VAL A 65 -8.09 -0.59 -3.60
C VAL A 65 -7.09 0.47 -4.07
N GLY A 66 -5.94 0.60 -3.40
CA GLY A 66 -4.84 1.47 -3.83
C GLY A 66 -4.28 1.10 -5.21
N MET A 67 -4.05 -0.19 -5.46
CA MET A 67 -3.61 -0.69 -6.77
C MET A 67 -4.64 -0.41 -7.88
N VAL A 68 -5.93 -0.64 -7.60
CA VAL A 68 -7.03 -0.32 -8.51
C VAL A 68 -7.06 1.17 -8.84
N TYR A 69 -6.95 2.03 -7.82
CA TYR A 69 -6.86 3.47 -8.03
C TYR A 69 -5.68 3.85 -8.93
N GLY A 70 -4.52 3.23 -8.69
CA GLY A 70 -3.32 3.40 -9.48
C GLY A 70 -3.55 3.12 -10.95
N GLU A 71 -4.00 1.90 -11.28
CA GLU A 71 -4.23 1.49 -12.66
C GLU A 71 -5.29 2.35 -13.36
N LEU A 72 -6.38 2.71 -12.68
CA LEU A 72 -7.41 3.60 -13.24
C LEU A 72 -6.93 5.05 -13.41
N SER A 73 -5.86 5.46 -12.72
CA SER A 73 -5.33 6.82 -12.81
C SER A 73 -4.33 6.98 -13.98
N ARG A 74 -3.82 5.87 -14.51
CA ARG A 74 -2.85 5.83 -15.61
C ARG A 74 -3.50 6.10 -16.97
N ASP A 75 -4.71 5.60 -17.19
CA ASP A 75 -5.44 5.78 -18.44
C ASP A 75 -6.30 7.06 -18.39
N PRO A 76 -6.08 8.05 -19.29
CA PRO A 76 -6.88 9.27 -19.36
C PRO A 76 -8.40 9.05 -19.50
N LEU A 77 -8.81 7.93 -20.10
CA LEU A 77 -10.23 7.59 -20.27
C LEU A 77 -10.88 7.19 -18.95
N THR A 78 -10.19 6.38 -18.15
CA THR A 78 -10.69 5.91 -16.85
C THR A 78 -10.48 6.94 -15.74
N GLN A 79 -9.42 7.76 -15.82
CA GLN A 79 -9.07 8.79 -14.85
C GLN A 79 -10.20 9.80 -14.57
N ARG A 80 -11.06 10.09 -15.57
CA ARG A 80 -12.18 11.03 -15.43
C ARG A 80 -13.43 10.41 -14.79
N GLY A 81 -13.42 9.10 -14.54
CA GLY A 81 -14.52 8.34 -13.98
C GLY A 81 -14.87 8.73 -12.53
N ALA A 82 -16.05 8.28 -12.08
CA ALA A 82 -16.55 8.56 -10.74
C ALA A 82 -15.67 7.94 -9.65
N VAL A 83 -15.12 6.74 -9.87
CA VAL A 83 -14.30 6.00 -8.89
C VAL A 83 -12.94 6.68 -8.67
N PRO A 84 -12.12 6.98 -9.69
CA PRO A 84 -10.86 7.71 -9.47
C PRO A 84 -11.06 9.07 -8.81
N LYS A 85 -12.12 9.81 -9.15
CA LYS A 85 -12.47 11.06 -8.46
C LYS A 85 -12.78 10.84 -6.98
N ARG A 86 -13.58 9.82 -6.65
CA ARG A 86 -13.92 9.47 -5.27
C ARG A 86 -12.69 9.11 -4.45
N LEU A 87 -11.84 8.22 -4.97
CA LEU A 87 -10.62 7.80 -4.29
C LEU A 87 -9.61 8.95 -4.18
N LYS A 88 -9.50 9.81 -5.20
CA LYS A 88 -8.72 11.06 -5.12
C LYS A 88 -9.22 11.98 -4.01
N ASN A 89 -10.53 12.13 -3.85
CA ASN A 89 -11.11 12.94 -2.77
C ASN A 89 -10.83 12.35 -1.38
N LEU A 90 -10.79 11.02 -1.25
CA LEU A 90 -10.37 10.36 -0.01
C LEU A 90 -8.91 10.70 0.32
N LYS A 91 -8.03 10.61 -0.68
CA LYS A 91 -6.61 10.95 -0.55
C LYS A 91 -6.39 12.40 -0.08
N THR A 92 -7.14 13.36 -0.62
CA THR A 92 -6.96 14.79 -0.32
C THR A 92 -7.83 15.32 0.84
N ARG A 93 -8.43 14.43 1.64
CA ARG A 93 -9.33 14.85 2.72
C ARG A 93 -8.54 15.60 3.79
N LYS A 94 -8.97 16.82 4.15
CA LYS A 94 -8.32 17.67 5.15
C LYS A 94 -8.55 17.25 6.61
N GLU A 95 -9.29 16.16 6.84
CA GLU A 95 -9.45 15.64 8.20
C GLU A 95 -8.09 15.18 8.71
N LYS A 96 -7.72 15.60 9.93
CA LYS A 96 -6.54 15.09 10.61
C LYS A 96 -6.80 13.62 10.94
N ILE A 97 -6.35 12.72 10.07
CA ILE A 97 -6.31 11.30 10.35
C ILE A 97 -5.12 11.10 11.28
N PRO A 98 -5.31 10.68 12.54
CA PRO A 98 -4.18 10.34 13.41
C PRO A 98 -3.36 9.25 12.72
N LEU A 99 -2.03 9.37 12.77
CA LEU A 99 -1.15 8.35 12.19
C LEU A 99 -1.37 7.05 12.96
N ASP A 100 -1.88 6.05 12.25
CA ASP A 100 -2.00 4.70 12.77
C ASP A 100 -0.66 3.98 12.59
N LEU A 101 0.04 3.77 13.70
CA LEU A 101 1.37 3.14 13.70
C LEU A 101 1.33 1.69 13.23
N GLU A 102 0.25 0.95 13.52
CA GLU A 102 0.10 -0.43 13.06
C GLU A 102 0.00 -0.48 11.54
N VAL A 103 -0.83 0.39 10.97
CA VAL A 103 -1.00 0.51 9.53
C VAL A 103 0.29 0.95 8.84
N ALA A 104 0.96 1.95 9.42
CA ALA A 104 2.22 2.47 8.88
C ALA A 104 3.32 1.39 8.91
N HIS A 105 3.43 0.64 10.00
CA HIS A 105 4.38 -0.47 10.14
C HIS A 105 4.09 -1.59 9.14
N ALA A 106 2.83 -2.03 9.04
CA ALA A 106 2.42 -3.08 8.12
C ALA A 106 2.76 -2.73 6.65
N TYR A 107 2.47 -1.50 6.22
CA TYR A 107 2.83 -1.08 4.86
C TYR A 107 4.31 -0.77 4.66
N SER A 108 5.04 -0.39 5.72
CA SER A 108 6.50 -0.26 5.64
C SER A 108 7.15 -1.62 5.38
N GLN A 109 6.63 -2.70 5.98
CA GLN A 109 7.06 -4.07 5.66
C GLN A 109 6.76 -4.42 4.21
N TRP A 110 5.52 -4.20 3.74
CA TRP A 110 5.16 -4.46 2.34
C TRP A 110 6.03 -3.67 1.35
N GLN A 111 6.29 -2.39 1.61
CA GLN A 111 7.14 -1.54 0.77
C GLN A 111 8.61 -2.01 0.77
N CYS A 112 9.12 -2.48 1.91
CA CYS A 112 10.45 -3.09 1.97
C CYS A 112 10.51 -4.36 1.12
N SER A 113 9.54 -5.26 1.28
CA SER A 113 9.42 -6.48 0.48
C SER A 113 9.33 -6.14 -1.01
N LEU A 114 8.52 -5.14 -1.39
CA LEU A 114 8.41 -4.67 -2.78
C LEU A 114 9.77 -4.25 -3.33
N ARG A 115 10.47 -3.35 -2.63
CA ARG A 115 11.78 -2.84 -3.03
C ARG A 115 12.80 -3.96 -3.25
N ASP A 116 12.85 -4.93 -2.34
CA ASP A 116 13.84 -5.99 -2.42
C ASP A 116 13.48 -7.03 -3.50
N SER A 117 12.18 -7.27 -3.71
CA SER A 117 11.66 -8.10 -4.80
C SER A 117 11.92 -7.50 -6.18
N LEU A 118 11.88 -6.17 -6.30
CA LEU A 118 12.24 -5.47 -7.54
C LEU A 118 13.71 -5.60 -7.86
N ARG A 119 14.58 -5.43 -6.87
CA ARG A 119 16.02 -5.65 -7.05
C ARG A 119 16.30 -7.07 -7.48
N LEU A 120 15.60 -8.04 -6.90
CA LEU A 120 15.69 -9.44 -7.30
C LEU A 120 15.18 -9.66 -8.74
N ASN A 121 14.03 -9.07 -9.10
CA ASN A 121 13.48 -9.11 -10.46
C ASN A 121 14.48 -8.56 -11.48
N GLN A 122 15.10 -7.42 -11.19
CA GLN A 122 16.13 -6.80 -12.04
C GLN A 122 17.39 -7.65 -12.14
N LEU A 123 17.86 -8.23 -11.02
CA LEU A 123 19.01 -9.13 -10.98
C LEU A 123 18.78 -10.38 -11.85
N LEU A 124 17.54 -10.87 -11.89
CA LEU A 124 17.10 -11.97 -12.72
C LEU A 124 16.74 -11.53 -14.16
N ALA A 125 17.15 -10.33 -14.56
CA ALA A 125 16.90 -9.74 -15.88
C ALA A 125 15.40 -9.62 -16.23
N ASN A 126 14.61 -9.16 -15.27
CA ASN A 126 13.19 -8.81 -15.38
C ASN A 126 12.30 -9.95 -15.93
N PRO A 127 12.25 -11.12 -15.25
CA PRO A 127 11.38 -12.21 -15.65
C PRO A 127 9.88 -11.88 -15.50
N VAL A 128 9.53 -10.88 -14.68
CA VAL A 128 8.17 -10.35 -14.52
C VAL A 128 8.17 -8.84 -14.82
N PRO A 129 7.12 -8.28 -15.47
CA PRO A 129 7.03 -6.85 -15.73
C PRO A 129 7.04 -6.01 -14.45
N GLU A 130 7.77 -4.90 -14.47
CA GLU A 130 7.81 -3.98 -13.33
C GLU A 130 6.54 -3.11 -13.23
N PRO A 131 6.05 -2.87 -12.01
CA PRO A 131 4.95 -1.95 -11.77
C PRO A 131 5.39 -0.49 -11.91
N GLU A 132 4.42 0.38 -12.21
CA GLU A 132 4.67 1.83 -12.17
C GLU A 132 4.49 2.37 -10.74
N TYR A 133 5.61 2.58 -10.05
CA TYR A 133 5.67 2.99 -8.65
C TYR A 133 4.84 4.21 -8.27
N ALA A 134 4.82 5.23 -9.14
CA ALA A 134 4.17 6.50 -8.86
C ALA A 134 2.65 6.33 -8.63
N TRP A 135 2.07 5.26 -9.18
CA TRP A 135 0.64 4.98 -9.12
C TRP A 135 0.29 3.76 -8.26
N LEU A 136 1.25 2.87 -7.98
CA LEU A 136 0.99 1.62 -7.27
C LEU A 136 0.56 1.82 -5.81
N TYR A 137 1.14 2.78 -5.10
CA TYR A 137 0.89 2.98 -3.67
C TYR A 137 0.76 4.46 -3.29
N SER A 138 -0.19 4.76 -2.42
CA SER A 138 -0.39 6.09 -1.85
C SER A 138 -0.82 5.98 -0.38
N GLY A 139 0.09 6.23 0.55
CA GLY A 139 -0.18 6.08 1.99
C GLY A 139 -1.42 6.84 2.47
N GLU A 140 -1.58 8.10 2.04
CA GLU A 140 -2.77 8.92 2.31
C GLU A 140 -4.09 8.25 1.91
N LEU A 141 -4.11 7.60 0.74
CA LEU A 141 -5.29 6.90 0.25
C LEU A 141 -5.55 5.64 1.09
N VAL A 142 -4.52 4.82 1.29
CA VAL A 142 -4.68 3.52 1.93
C VAL A 142 -5.10 3.67 3.41
N HIS A 143 -4.54 4.64 4.13
CA HIS A 143 -5.01 4.98 5.48
C HIS A 143 -6.46 5.47 5.49
N SER A 144 -6.87 6.27 4.50
CA SER A 144 -8.26 6.74 4.40
C SER A 144 -9.22 5.58 4.10
N VAL A 145 -8.82 4.64 3.25
CA VAL A 145 -9.60 3.44 2.93
C VAL A 145 -9.70 2.53 4.14
N ILE A 146 -8.62 2.27 4.88
CA ILE A 146 -8.67 1.47 6.12
C ILE A 146 -9.65 2.05 7.13
N ARG A 147 -9.64 3.37 7.30
CA ARG A 147 -10.58 4.04 8.19
C ARG A 147 -12.03 3.80 7.77
N ASP A 148 -12.32 3.85 6.47
CA ASP A 148 -13.67 3.61 5.95
C ASP A 148 -14.04 2.12 6.06
N LEU A 149 -13.12 1.19 5.80
CA LEU A 149 -13.30 -0.26 6.00
C LEU A 149 -13.62 -0.60 7.46
N ARG A 150 -12.89 0.00 8.41
CA ARG A 150 -13.13 -0.16 9.86
C ARG A 150 -14.45 0.46 10.33
N ARG A 151 -15.05 1.36 9.53
CA ARG A 151 -16.41 1.89 9.75
C ARG A 151 -17.49 1.04 9.08
N GLY A 152 -17.13 -0.11 8.51
CA GLY A 152 -18.06 -1.02 7.83
C GLY A 152 -18.33 -0.66 6.36
N VAL A 153 -17.63 0.32 5.78
CA VAL A 153 -17.77 0.64 4.35
C VAL A 153 -16.96 -0.36 3.55
N GLY A 154 -17.62 -1.32 2.89
CA GLY A 154 -16.95 -2.34 2.05
C GLY A 154 -16.11 -1.74 0.92
N ALA A 155 -15.06 -2.44 0.50
CA ALA A 155 -14.18 -2.02 -0.60
C ALA A 155 -14.95 -1.90 -1.92
N GLU A 156 -15.92 -2.78 -2.12
CA GLU A 156 -16.84 -2.82 -3.26
C GLU A 156 -17.70 -1.56 -3.31
N VAL A 157 -18.12 -1.03 -2.15
CA VAL A 157 -18.87 0.22 -2.06
C VAL A 157 -18.00 1.42 -2.46
N LEU A 158 -16.73 1.42 -2.05
CA LEU A 158 -15.76 2.45 -2.44
C LEU A 158 -15.51 2.45 -3.96
N LEU A 159 -15.51 1.26 -4.58
CA LEU A 159 -15.33 1.05 -6.01
C LEU A 159 -16.64 1.05 -6.82
N ALA A 160 -17.79 1.22 -6.17
CA ALA A 160 -19.09 1.21 -6.83
C ALA A 160 -19.24 2.38 -7.82
N GLY A 161 -19.85 2.10 -8.97
CA GLY A 161 -20.04 3.05 -10.07
C GLY A 161 -19.00 2.92 -11.20
N SER A 162 -18.14 1.91 -11.16
CA SER A 162 -17.29 1.52 -12.30
C SER A 162 -17.14 -0.01 -12.35
N PRO A 163 -17.82 -0.71 -13.28
CA PRO A 163 -17.64 -2.16 -13.45
C PRO A 163 -16.17 -2.57 -13.66
N PRO A 164 -15.34 -1.86 -14.46
CA PRO A 164 -13.93 -2.18 -14.59
C PRO A 164 -13.14 -2.12 -13.27
N ALA A 165 -13.47 -1.17 -12.38
CA ALA A 165 -12.81 -1.05 -11.08
C ALA A 165 -13.11 -2.24 -10.17
N LEU A 166 -14.39 -2.64 -10.11
CA LEU A 166 -14.83 -3.81 -9.35
C LEU A 166 -14.24 -5.11 -9.91
N GLN A 167 -14.24 -5.27 -11.24
CA GLN A 167 -13.64 -6.43 -11.89
C GLN A 167 -12.14 -6.55 -11.61
N LEU A 168 -11.40 -5.42 -11.65
CA LEU A 168 -9.97 -5.43 -11.32
C LEU A 168 -9.74 -5.79 -9.85
N PHE A 169 -10.56 -5.27 -8.94
CA PHE A 169 -10.47 -5.62 -7.52
C PHE A 169 -10.75 -7.11 -7.27
N GLN A 170 -11.79 -7.66 -7.91
CA GLN A 170 -12.12 -9.10 -7.83
C GLN A 170 -10.97 -9.95 -8.36
N ARG A 171 -10.42 -9.62 -9.53
CA ARG A 171 -9.24 -10.30 -10.10
C ARG A 171 -8.02 -10.26 -9.20
N LEU A 172 -7.79 -9.13 -8.50
CA LEU A 172 -6.71 -9.03 -7.52
C LEU A 172 -6.94 -9.93 -6.31
N MET A 173 -8.16 -9.99 -5.79
CA MET A 173 -8.53 -10.92 -4.73
C MET A 173 -8.37 -12.38 -5.18
N GLU A 174 -8.87 -12.73 -6.36
CA GLU A 174 -8.74 -14.07 -6.98
C GLU A 174 -7.28 -14.48 -7.19
N ALA A 175 -6.38 -13.53 -7.47
CA ALA A 175 -4.96 -13.83 -7.64
C ALA A 175 -4.25 -14.10 -6.30
N VAL A 176 -4.71 -13.48 -5.21
CA VAL A 176 -4.11 -13.61 -3.87
C VAL A 176 -4.67 -14.83 -3.12
N GLU A 177 -5.97 -15.14 -3.25
CA GLU A 177 -6.66 -16.17 -2.48
C GLU A 177 -6.01 -17.58 -2.53
N PRO A 178 -5.50 -18.07 -3.68
CA PRO A 178 -4.86 -19.39 -3.75
C PRO A 178 -3.54 -19.47 -2.96
N GLU A 179 -2.91 -18.34 -2.67
CA GLU A 179 -1.66 -18.27 -1.92
C GLU A 179 -1.88 -18.19 -0.40
N LEU A 180 -3.12 -18.02 0.06
CA LEU A 180 -3.45 -17.98 1.48
C LEU A 180 -3.57 -19.40 2.05
N ASP A 181 -2.99 -19.63 3.22
CA ASP A 181 -3.27 -20.85 3.99
C ASP A 181 -4.70 -20.83 4.57
N ASP A 182 -5.10 -21.95 5.18
CA ASP A 182 -6.47 -22.10 5.68
C ASP A 182 -6.77 -21.15 6.86
N GLU A 183 -5.79 -20.87 7.72
CA GLU A 183 -5.94 -19.96 8.86
C GLU A 183 -6.14 -18.51 8.39
N MET A 184 -5.30 -18.06 7.46
CA MET A 184 -5.46 -16.79 6.78
C MET A 184 -6.84 -16.72 6.13
N ARG A 185 -7.23 -17.72 5.34
CA ARG A 185 -8.48 -17.70 4.57
C ARG A 185 -9.70 -17.54 5.46
N GLU A 186 -9.77 -18.25 6.59
CA GLU A 186 -10.87 -18.11 7.55
C GLU A 186 -10.91 -16.71 8.17
N ARG A 187 -9.74 -16.13 8.50
CA ARG A 187 -9.66 -14.74 8.97
C ARG A 187 -10.12 -13.73 7.92
N PHE A 188 -9.77 -13.91 6.64
CA PHE A 188 -10.19 -13.00 5.57
C PHE A 188 -11.69 -13.13 5.22
N ARG A 189 -12.33 -14.27 5.51
CA ARG A 189 -13.78 -14.51 5.34
C ARG A 189 -14.63 -13.97 6.48
N GLY A 190 -14.20 -14.12 7.74
CA GLY A 190 -14.98 -13.74 8.93
C GLY A 190 -15.43 -12.27 8.98
N VAL A 191 -14.72 -11.38 8.26
CA VAL A 191 -15.04 -9.94 8.20
C VAL A 191 -16.27 -9.62 7.32
N GLN A 192 -16.79 -10.57 6.53
CA GLN A 192 -17.97 -10.34 5.68
C GLN A 192 -19.32 -10.53 6.40
N GLN A 193 -19.37 -11.12 7.60
CA GLN A 193 -20.64 -11.48 8.26
C GLN A 193 -21.08 -10.57 9.43
N GLU A 194 -20.25 -9.69 9.98
CA GLU A 194 -20.66 -8.81 11.11
C GLU A 194 -21.33 -7.50 10.68
N GLY A 195 -22.21 -7.57 9.68
CA GLY A 195 -22.90 -6.42 9.10
C GLY A 195 -24.42 -6.54 9.19
N GLY A 196 -24.98 -6.84 10.36
CA GLY A 196 -26.43 -6.78 10.55
C GLY A 196 -26.92 -7.23 11.92
N ASP A 197 -27.03 -6.28 12.87
CA ASP A 197 -28.20 -6.13 13.77
C ASP A 197 -28.05 -4.84 14.62
N PRO A 198 -29.00 -3.89 14.60
CA PRO A 198 -29.03 -2.75 15.51
C PRO A 198 -30.01 -3.01 16.66
N GLY A 199 -29.53 -3.55 17.79
CA GLY A 199 -30.38 -3.74 18.96
C GLY A 199 -29.62 -4.14 20.22
N GLY A 200 -29.05 -3.17 20.96
CA GLY A 200 -28.47 -3.45 22.27
C GLY A 200 -27.97 -2.19 22.99
N ASP A 201 -28.69 -1.83 24.05
CA ASP A 201 -28.49 -0.71 25.01
C ASP A 201 -27.07 -0.64 25.62
N PRO A 202 -26.47 0.56 25.84
CA PRO A 202 -25.08 0.68 26.28
C PRO A 202 -24.95 0.60 27.82
N GLY A 203 -24.67 -0.60 28.32
CA GLY A 203 -24.26 -0.86 29.70
C GLY A 203 -22.76 -0.63 29.93
N GLU A 204 -22.43 0.58 30.37
CA GLU A 204 -21.39 0.96 31.35
C GLU A 204 -20.26 -0.07 31.65
N ARG A 205 -19.03 0.14 31.12
CA ARG A 205 -17.81 -0.49 31.65
C ARG A 205 -16.60 0.45 31.74
N ARG A 206 -16.40 0.87 32.98
CA ARG A 206 -15.17 1.31 33.69
C ARG A 206 -13.84 1.26 32.92
N SER A 207 -13.21 2.44 32.88
CA SER A 207 -11.82 2.68 32.55
C SER A 207 -10.86 1.95 33.50
N LYS A 208 -9.86 1.26 32.95
CA LYS A 208 -8.60 0.91 33.63
C LYS A 208 -7.46 1.52 32.82
N LYS A 209 -6.81 2.51 33.43
CA LYS A 209 -5.63 3.23 32.93
C LYS A 209 -4.41 2.41 33.32
N SER A 210 -3.72 1.80 32.35
CA SER A 210 -2.40 1.20 32.56
C SER A 210 -1.33 2.12 31.98
N THR A 211 -0.51 2.63 32.89
CA THR A 211 0.62 3.51 32.67
C THR A 211 1.80 2.72 32.12
N SER A 212 2.08 2.82 30.83
CA SER A 212 3.32 2.33 30.21
C SER A 212 3.64 3.12 28.95
N SER A 213 3.79 4.44 29.06
CA SER A 213 3.92 5.34 27.90
C SER A 213 5.16 6.23 27.91
N ASN A 214 6.19 5.94 28.71
CA ASN A 214 7.32 6.88 28.87
C ASN A 214 8.70 6.31 28.51
N LEU A 215 8.78 5.05 28.06
CA LEU A 215 10.06 4.44 27.67
C LEU A 215 10.19 4.31 26.14
N GLU A 216 9.10 4.00 25.44
CA GLU A 216 9.11 3.80 23.97
C GLU A 216 9.23 5.12 23.20
N GLU A 217 8.69 6.23 23.73
CA GLU A 217 8.77 7.55 23.12
C GLU A 217 10.22 8.07 23.05
N LYS A 218 11.06 7.71 24.03
CA LYS A 218 12.48 8.10 24.07
C LYS A 218 13.37 7.31 23.10
N ILE A 219 13.01 6.07 22.79
CA ILE A 219 13.77 5.24 21.83
C ILE A 219 13.56 5.75 20.41
N TYR A 220 12.36 6.28 20.10
CA TYR A 220 12.01 6.75 18.76
C TYR A 220 12.68 8.10 18.41
N GLU A 221 12.76 9.03 19.34
CA GLU A 221 13.43 10.33 19.10
C GLU A 221 14.93 10.18 18.82
N GLN A 222 15.59 9.16 19.36
CA GLN A 222 17.02 8.93 19.10
C GLN A 222 17.30 8.37 17.71
N SER A 223 16.39 7.57 17.14
CA SER A 223 16.60 6.93 15.81
C SER A 223 16.27 7.82 14.62
N CYS A 224 15.47 8.87 14.79
CA CYS A 224 15.10 9.80 13.70
C CYS A 224 16.09 10.96 13.47
N SER A 225 17.25 10.98 14.13
CA SER A 225 18.23 12.07 13.97
C SER A 225 19.17 11.94 12.76
N PHE A 226 19.05 10.89 11.94
CA PHE A 226 19.92 10.73 10.76
C PHE A 226 19.20 11.02 9.44
N ARG A 227 19.58 12.17 8.87
CA ARG A 227 19.48 12.59 7.46
C ARG A 227 18.15 13.19 6.99
N THR A 228 17.93 14.45 7.37
CA THR A 228 17.42 15.46 6.43
C THR A 228 18.40 16.64 6.40
N ARG A 229 19.23 16.69 5.35
CA ARG A 229 20.02 17.88 5.04
C ARG A 229 19.08 18.90 4.41
N GLN A 230 18.23 19.52 5.22
CA GLN A 230 17.39 20.63 4.80
C GLN A 230 18.31 21.84 4.60
N ARG A 231 18.68 22.10 3.35
CA ARG A 231 19.46 23.28 2.96
C ARG A 231 18.56 24.51 3.12
N GLU A 232 18.63 25.17 4.27
CA GLU A 232 18.03 26.48 4.45
C GLU A 232 18.60 27.46 3.42
N ARG A 233 17.73 27.95 2.52
CA ARG A 233 18.04 29.11 1.69
C ARG A 233 18.04 30.33 2.61
N SER A 234 19.25 30.77 2.98
CA SER A 234 19.49 32.10 3.54
C SER A 234 18.78 33.15 2.70
N ARG A 235 17.84 33.88 3.33
CA ARG A 235 17.24 35.09 2.78
C ARG A 235 18.35 36.12 2.60
N LYS A 236 18.79 36.33 1.36
CA LYS A 236 19.62 37.49 1.02
C LYS A 236 18.78 38.74 1.24
N SER A 237 19.16 39.53 2.22
CA SER A 237 18.73 40.91 2.39
C SER A 237 19.16 41.72 1.16
N ASP A 238 18.21 42.46 0.61
CA ASP A 238 18.36 43.32 -0.56
C ASP A 238 19.24 44.54 -0.20
N PRO A 239 20.39 44.78 -0.85
CA PRO A 239 21.33 45.82 -0.41
C PRO A 239 20.98 47.24 -0.91
N ARG A 240 19.73 47.52 -1.27
CA ARG A 240 19.36 48.80 -1.92
C ARG A 240 18.56 49.80 -1.11
N SER A 241 18.37 49.60 0.20
CA SER A 241 17.69 50.57 1.08
C SER A 241 18.61 51.29 2.06
N LYS A 242 19.75 51.84 1.60
CA LYS A 242 20.48 52.86 2.34
C LYS A 242 21.11 53.86 1.39
N LYS A 243 20.38 54.92 1.03
CA LYS A 243 20.92 56.21 0.59
C LYS A 243 19.79 57.22 0.39
N SER A 244 19.53 58.01 1.43
CA SER A 244 19.31 59.46 1.33
C SER A 244 19.01 59.99 2.73
N ASP A 245 20.06 60.30 3.47
CA ASP A 245 20.04 61.39 4.45
C ASP A 245 21.45 61.96 4.46
N LEU A 246 21.53 63.29 4.59
CA LEU A 246 22.70 64.17 4.53
C LEU A 246 23.01 64.77 3.15
N SER A 247 22.28 65.84 2.83
CA SER A 247 22.95 67.10 2.48
C SER A 247 22.37 68.22 3.33
N HIS A 248 23.28 68.74 4.14
CA HIS A 248 23.23 69.84 5.10
C HIS A 248 23.19 71.16 4.32
N TRP A 249 22.26 72.06 4.66
CA TRP A 249 22.45 73.49 4.46
C TRP A 249 22.82 74.06 5.82
N GLU A 250 24.13 74.25 6.01
CA GLU A 250 24.83 75.37 6.66
C GLU A 250 26.34 75.05 6.77
#